data_AF-A0A932ZA18-F1
#
_entry.id   AF-A0A932ZA18-F1
#
_cell.length_a   1.000
_cell.length_b   1.000
_cell.length_c   1.000
_cell.angle_alpha   90.00
_cell.angle_beta   90.00
_cell.angle_gamma   90.00
#
_symmetry.space_group_name_H-M   'P 1'
#
loop_
_entity.id
_entity.type
_entity.pdbx_description
1 polymer ?
#
loop_
_entity_poly.entity_id
_entity_poly.type
_entity_poly.pdbx_seq_one_letter_code
_entity_poly.pdbx_strand_id
1 'polypeptide(L)'
;MAIFHWFNTKEVDEFARSIAAELVKRVPPSALDSHTRKAAERLRNTHHAIFARAGKFARTHQLNVYKRARLGNGFRWALKEAGYPPDFVESWTYELVTLITVKPVADKERSR
;
A
#
# COMPACT_ATOMS: atom_id res chain seq x y z
N MET A 1 -7.68 26.80 14.37
CA MET A 1 -7.32 25.53 15.04
C MET A 1 -7.04 24.43 14.00
N ALA A 2 -5.85 24.44 13.38
CA ALA A 2 -5.51 23.55 12.26
C ALA A 2 -4.83 22.22 12.67
N ILE A 3 -4.55 22.05 13.97
CA ILE A 3 -3.72 20.96 14.49
C ILE A 3 -4.48 19.63 14.51
N PHE A 4 -5.80 19.63 14.75
CA PHE A 4 -6.61 18.41 14.89
C PHE A 4 -6.84 17.65 13.57
N HIS A 5 -6.89 18.33 12.41
CA HIS A 5 -7.09 17.67 11.12
C HIS A 5 -5.85 16.88 10.66
N TRP A 6 -4.66 17.30 11.08
CA TRP A 6 -3.40 16.59 10.84
C TRP A 6 -3.34 15.24 11.57
N PHE A 7 -4.07 15.10 12.70
CA PHE A 7 -4.18 13.86 13.47
C PHE A 7 -5.34 12.95 13.05
N ASN A 8 -6.21 13.39 12.12
CA ASN A 8 -7.24 12.50 11.60
C ASN A 8 -6.57 11.39 10.77
N THR A 9 -6.64 10.18 11.32
CA THR A 9 -6.04 8.95 10.78
C THR A 9 -7.08 7.97 10.27
N LYS A 10 -8.37 8.26 10.47
CA LYS A 10 -9.46 7.37 10.09
C LYS A 10 -9.40 7.01 8.60
N GLU A 11 -9.18 8.01 7.76
CA GLU A 11 -9.03 7.82 6.32
C GLU A 11 -7.80 6.97 5.95
N VAL A 12 -6.69 7.12 6.69
CA VAL A 12 -5.47 6.32 6.49
C VAL A 12 -5.73 4.85 6.86
N ASP A 13 -6.42 4.61 7.97
CA ASP A 13 -6.76 3.28 8.45
C ASP A 13 -7.76 2.58 7.52
N GLU A 14 -8.81 3.30 7.10
CA GLU A 14 -9.79 2.81 6.12
C GLU A 14 -9.12 2.50 4.78
N PHE A 15 -8.22 3.36 4.32
CA PHE A 15 -7.51 3.13 3.07
C PHE A 15 -6.60 1.91 3.16
N ALA A 16 -5.80 1.77 4.23
CA ALA A 16 -4.94 0.61 4.46
C ALA A 16 -5.72 -0.71 4.49
N ARG A 17 -6.85 -0.75 5.21
CA ARG A 17 -7.76 -1.91 5.23
C ARG A 17 -8.34 -2.19 3.84
N SER A 18 -8.72 -1.16 3.10
CA SER A 18 -9.34 -1.33 1.79
C SER A 18 -8.40 -1.97 0.76
N ILE A 19 -7.13 -1.57 0.72
CA ILE A 19 -6.16 -2.14 -0.22
C ILE A 19 -5.74 -3.57 0.20
N ALA A 20 -5.67 -3.86 1.49
CA ALA A 20 -5.45 -5.22 1.99
C ALA A 20 -6.64 -6.14 1.65
N ALA A 21 -7.87 -5.67 1.86
CA ALA A 21 -9.08 -6.42 1.50
C ALA A 21 -9.17 -6.66 -0.03
N GLU A 22 -8.78 -5.69 -0.84
CA GLU A 22 -8.68 -5.86 -2.30
C GLU A 22 -7.66 -6.94 -2.67
N LEU A 23 -6.49 -6.96 -2.01
CA LEU A 23 -5.48 -8.00 -2.21
C LEU A 23 -6.04 -9.38 -1.86
N VAL A 24 -6.61 -9.55 -0.66
CA VAL A 24 -7.23 -10.83 -0.21
C VAL A 24 -8.31 -11.30 -1.17
N LYS A 25 -9.17 -10.40 -1.64
CA LYS A 25 -10.26 -10.73 -2.57
C LYS A 25 -9.72 -11.22 -3.93
N ARG A 26 -8.64 -10.61 -4.41
CA ARG A 26 -8.11 -10.90 -5.75
C ARG A 26 -7.02 -11.98 -5.73
N VAL A 27 -6.28 -12.11 -4.66
CA VAL A 27 -5.20 -13.07 -4.50
C VAL A 27 -5.26 -13.57 -3.07
N PRO A 28 -6.16 -14.50 -2.73
CA PRO A 28 -6.19 -15.05 -1.37
C PRO A 28 -4.83 -15.68 -1.05
N PRO A 29 -4.42 -15.77 0.23
CA PRO A 29 -3.13 -16.34 0.62
C PRO A 29 -2.88 -17.74 0.03
N SER A 30 -3.92 -18.58 -0.04
CA SER A 30 -3.86 -19.93 -0.63
C SER A 30 -3.58 -19.94 -2.15
N ALA A 31 -3.75 -18.81 -2.84
CA ALA A 31 -3.43 -18.69 -4.26
C ALA A 31 -1.94 -18.41 -4.52
N LEU A 32 -1.13 -18.10 -3.48
CA LEU A 32 0.29 -17.83 -3.64
C LEU A 32 1.10 -19.09 -3.98
N ASP A 33 0.62 -20.27 -3.57
CA ASP A 33 1.25 -21.56 -3.88
C ASP A 33 0.98 -22.02 -5.33
N SER A 34 0.13 -21.29 -6.06
CA SER A 34 -0.17 -21.61 -7.46
C SER A 34 0.93 -21.09 -8.39
N HIS A 35 1.73 -22.01 -8.93
CA HIS A 35 2.76 -21.68 -9.94
C HIS A 35 2.21 -21.51 -11.37
N THR A 36 0.92 -21.20 -11.52
CA THR A 36 0.31 -21.03 -12.84
C THR A 36 0.57 -19.63 -13.41
N ARG A 37 0.72 -19.53 -14.73
CA ARG A 37 0.85 -18.23 -15.43
C ARG A 37 -0.29 -17.27 -15.07
N LYS A 38 -1.52 -17.80 -14.96
CA LYS A 38 -2.72 -17.03 -14.61
C LYS A 38 -2.66 -16.47 -13.19
N ALA A 39 -2.16 -17.25 -12.22
CA ALA A 39 -1.99 -16.77 -10.84
C ALA A 39 -0.94 -15.64 -10.77
N ALA A 40 0.21 -15.82 -11.43
CA ALA A 40 1.25 -14.79 -11.51
C ALA A 40 0.74 -13.50 -12.17
N GLU A 41 0.00 -13.61 -13.28
CA GLU A 41 -0.61 -12.46 -13.94
C GLU A 41 -1.64 -11.75 -13.06
N ARG A 42 -2.48 -12.51 -12.34
CA ARG A 42 -3.45 -11.94 -11.40
C ARG A 42 -2.76 -11.21 -10.24
N LEU A 43 -1.67 -11.75 -9.71
CA LEU A 43 -0.86 -11.10 -8.68
C LEU A 43 -0.26 -9.79 -9.20
N ARG A 44 0.38 -9.81 -10.37
CA ARG A 44 0.95 -8.61 -11.00
C ARG A 44 -0.11 -7.53 -11.26
N ASN A 45 -1.25 -7.90 -11.82
CA ASN A 45 -2.32 -6.94 -12.11
C ASN A 45 -2.93 -6.36 -10.82
N THR A 46 -3.04 -7.18 -9.77
CA THR A 46 -3.51 -6.74 -8.44
C THR A 46 -2.51 -5.80 -7.79
N HIS A 47 -1.21 -6.11 -7.88
CA HIS A 47 -0.12 -5.25 -7.43
C HIS A 47 -0.20 -3.88 -8.10
N HIS A 48 -0.20 -3.82 -9.44
CA HIS A 48 -0.31 -2.55 -10.16
C HIS A 48 -1.53 -1.72 -9.73
N ALA A 49 -2.70 -2.34 -9.60
CA ALA A 49 -3.92 -1.64 -9.18
C ALA A 49 -3.80 -1.05 -7.76
N ILE A 50 -3.32 -1.84 -6.80
CA ILE A 50 -3.15 -1.41 -5.40
C ILE A 50 -2.11 -0.30 -5.29
N PHE A 51 -0.95 -0.47 -5.93
CA PHE A 51 0.15 0.48 -5.83
C PHE A 51 -0.14 1.78 -6.58
N ALA A 52 -0.83 1.74 -7.72
CA ALA A 52 -1.31 2.96 -8.39
C ALA A 52 -2.26 3.76 -7.49
N ARG A 53 -3.17 3.07 -6.78
CA ARG A 53 -4.12 3.70 -5.86
C ARG A 53 -3.40 4.27 -4.62
N ALA A 54 -2.42 3.55 -4.06
CA ALA A 54 -1.60 4.02 -2.95
C ALA A 54 -0.78 5.26 -3.32
N GLY A 55 -0.16 5.27 -4.50
CA GLY A 55 0.55 6.44 -5.02
C GLY A 55 -0.38 7.65 -5.20
N LYS A 56 -1.59 7.44 -5.73
CA LYS A 56 -2.60 8.51 -5.84
C LYS A 56 -2.99 9.05 -4.46
N PHE A 57 -3.30 8.15 -3.51
CA PHE A 57 -3.66 8.51 -2.14
C PHE A 57 -2.58 9.35 -1.45
N ALA A 58 -1.31 8.96 -1.59
CA ALA A 58 -0.18 9.69 -1.01
C ALA A 58 -0.02 11.11 -1.58
N ARG A 59 -0.29 11.29 -2.89
CA ARG A 59 -0.25 12.61 -3.55
C ARG A 59 -1.40 13.52 -3.12
N THR A 60 -2.58 12.98 -2.83
CA THR A 60 -3.76 13.79 -2.52
C THR A 60 -3.95 14.11 -1.03
N HIS A 61 -3.42 13.29 -0.11
CA HIS A 61 -3.72 13.42 1.34
C HIS A 61 -2.55 13.94 2.21
N GLN A 62 -1.48 14.47 1.61
CA GLN A 62 -0.29 15.00 2.29
C GLN A 62 0.13 14.15 3.51
N LEU A 63 0.62 12.93 3.26
CA LEU A 63 1.00 12.01 4.33
C LEU A 63 2.26 12.48 5.04
N ASN A 64 2.13 12.91 6.30
CA ASN A 64 3.24 13.11 7.23
C ASN A 64 3.89 11.76 7.62
N VAL A 65 5.06 11.79 8.28
CA VAL A 65 5.81 10.58 8.68
C VAL A 65 4.95 9.61 9.50
N TYR A 66 4.18 10.12 10.45
CA TYR A 66 3.28 9.31 11.28
C TYR A 66 2.17 8.63 10.47
N LYS A 67 1.51 9.35 9.54
CA LYS A 67 0.48 8.79 8.65
C LYS A 67 1.05 7.73 7.72
N ARG A 68 2.29 7.90 7.23
CA ARG A 68 2.97 6.87 6.43
C ARG A 68 3.24 5.61 7.22
N ALA A 69 3.78 5.76 8.44
CA ALA A 69 4.01 4.63 9.34
C ALA A 69 2.69 3.93 9.70
N ARG A 70 1.63 4.70 9.98
CA ARG A 70 0.30 4.16 10.28
C ARG A 70 -0.30 3.39 9.10
N LEU A 71 -0.19 3.93 7.89
CA LEU A 71 -0.62 3.22 6.67
C LEU A 71 0.13 1.89 6.52
N GLY A 72 1.47 1.94 6.58
CA GLY A 72 2.32 0.75 6.44
C GLY A 72 2.00 -0.30 7.49
N ASN A 73 1.87 0.10 8.76
CA ASN A 73 1.51 -0.82 9.85
C ASN A 73 0.10 -1.39 9.69
N GLY A 74 -0.89 -0.56 9.37
CA GLY A 74 -2.26 -1.02 9.15
C GLY A 74 -2.35 -2.03 8.02
N PHE A 75 -1.64 -1.78 6.93
CA PHE A 75 -1.54 -2.71 5.81
C PHE A 75 -0.82 -4.01 6.22
N ARG A 76 0.34 -3.91 6.88
CA ARG A 76 1.13 -5.04 7.38
C ARG A 76 0.29 -5.97 8.27
N TRP A 77 -0.40 -5.40 9.25
CA TRP A 77 -1.23 -6.18 10.18
C TRP A 77 -2.41 -6.84 9.46
N ALA A 78 -3.09 -6.12 8.57
CA ALA A 78 -4.19 -6.69 7.80
C ALA A 78 -3.75 -7.89 6.94
N LEU A 79 -2.53 -7.86 6.37
CA LEU A 79 -2.00 -9.02 5.66
C LEU A 79 -1.61 -10.18 6.59
N LYS A 80 -1.01 -9.89 7.75
CA LYS A 80 -0.71 -10.93 8.75
C LYS A 80 -1.97 -11.63 9.23
N GLU A 81 -3.00 -10.86 9.58
CA GLU A 81 -4.30 -11.37 10.04
C GLU A 81 -5.03 -12.16 8.95
N ALA A 82 -4.84 -11.78 7.68
CA ALA A 82 -5.36 -12.55 6.56
C ALA A 82 -4.60 -13.86 6.29
N GLY A 83 -3.45 -14.10 6.93
CA GLY A 83 -2.68 -15.34 6.81
C GLY A 83 -1.65 -15.37 5.68
N TYR A 84 -1.18 -14.20 5.22
CA TYR A 84 -0.09 -14.17 4.23
C TYR A 84 1.26 -14.60 4.84
N PRO A 85 2.15 -15.24 4.04
CA PRO A 85 3.50 -15.58 4.48
C PRO A 85 4.29 -14.35 4.95
N PRO A 86 5.15 -14.47 5.99
CA PRO A 86 5.91 -13.35 6.54
C PRO A 86 6.71 -12.56 5.48
N ASP A 87 7.46 -13.26 4.63
CA ASP A 87 8.29 -12.62 3.59
C ASP A 87 7.45 -11.82 2.57
N PHE A 88 6.27 -12.35 2.22
CA PHE A 88 5.33 -11.67 1.34
C PHE A 88 4.81 -10.38 1.99
N VAL A 89 4.39 -10.47 3.26
CA VAL A 89 3.93 -9.32 4.04
C VAL A 89 5.00 -8.24 4.10
N GLU A 90 6.24 -8.62 4.37
CA GLU A 90 7.35 -7.68 4.53
C GLU A 90 7.74 -7.02 3.22
N SER A 91 7.87 -7.80 2.13
CA SER A 91 8.14 -7.26 0.80
C SER A 91 7.08 -6.24 0.36
N TRP A 92 5.80 -6.59 0.47
CA TRP A 92 4.70 -5.71 0.05
C TRP A 92 4.59 -4.47 0.93
N THR A 93 4.79 -4.60 2.23
CA THR A 93 4.76 -3.46 3.16
C THR A 93 5.92 -2.51 2.89
N TYR A 94 7.13 -3.04 2.69
CA TYR A 94 8.32 -2.25 2.40
C TYR A 94 8.15 -1.45 1.11
N GLU A 95 7.69 -2.11 0.05
CA GLU A 95 7.45 -1.45 -1.24
C GLU A 95 6.38 -0.36 -1.12
N LEU A 96 5.27 -0.64 -0.42
CA LEU A 96 4.20 0.33 -0.17
C LEU A 96 4.73 1.57 0.57
N VAL A 97 5.48 1.36 1.65
CA VAL A 97 6.06 2.46 2.44
C VAL A 97 7.07 3.24 1.62
N THR A 98 7.87 2.56 0.80
CA THR A 98 8.82 3.21 -0.11
C THR A 98 8.09 4.09 -1.12
N LEU A 99 7.06 3.57 -1.78
CA LEU A 99 6.26 4.29 -2.78
C LEU A 99 5.64 5.58 -2.21
N ILE A 100 5.05 5.52 -1.02
CA ILE A 100 4.39 6.68 -0.41
C ILE A 100 5.37 7.65 0.24
N THR A 101 6.64 7.25 0.41
CA THR A 101 7.66 8.03 1.11
C THR A 101 8.53 8.81 0.15
N VAL A 102 8.99 8.14 -0.91
CA VAL A 102 9.88 8.70 -1.91
C VAL A 102 9.07 9.65 -2.79
N LYS A 103 9.44 10.93 -2.82
CA LYS A 103 8.90 11.87 -3.81
C LYS A 103 9.30 11.36 -5.21
N PRO A 104 8.40 11.35 -6.20
CA PRO A 104 8.81 11.09 -7.58
C PRO A 104 9.93 12.08 -7.93
N VAL A 105 11.06 11.57 -8.43
CA VAL A 105 12.12 12.39 -9.04
C VAL A 105 11.57 12.93 -10.35
N ALA A 106 10.73 13.96 -10.27
CA ALA A 106 10.11 14.58 -11.43
C ALA A 106 9.80 16.05 -11.14
N ASP A 107 10.82 16.82 -10.73
CA ASP A 107 10.80 18.29 -10.81
C ASP A 107 12.19 18.94 -10.64
N LYS A 108 13.23 18.43 -11.32
CA LYS A 108 14.55 19.08 -11.34
C LYS A 108 15.20 19.26 -12.71
N GLU A 109 14.63 18.70 -13.78
CA GLU A 109 15.21 18.76 -15.13
C GLU A 109 14.37 19.55 -16.15
N ARG A 110 13.25 20.17 -15.74
CA ARG A 110 12.37 20.93 -16.65
C ARG A 110 12.42 22.45 -16.46
N SER A 111 13.49 22.96 -15.82
CA SER A 111 13.69 24.39 -15.56
C SER A 111 15.15 24.83 -15.74
N ARG A 112 15.84 24.26 -16.73
CA ARG A 112 17.12 24.77 -17.24
C ARG A 112 17.05 24.90 -18.74
#